data_AF-A0A5B9PIC2-F1
#
_entry.id   AF-A0A5B9PIC2-F1
#
_cell.length_a   1.000
_cell.length_b   1.000
_cell.length_c   1.000
_cell.angle_alpha   90.00
_cell.angle_beta   90.00
_cell.angle_gamma   90.00
#
_symmetry.space_group_name_H-M   'P 1'
#
loop_
_entity.id
_entity.type
_entity.pdbx_description
1 polymer ?
#
loop_
_entity_poly.entity_id
_entity_poly.type
_entity_poly.pdbx_seq_one_letter_code
_entity_poly.pdbx_strand_id
1 'polypeptide(L)'
;MTNPLLVEAAEELFVPVLIYNNHKGSDEKLLKHFEEPAWNNPVVRYLDAKEQDLIPRKELVLTTAETASRMADSLRKARNEIPAWLTALAVPTRAKSLEQATFSMY
;
A
#
# COMPACT_ATOMS: atom_id res chain seq x y z
N MET A 1 -11.92 2.69 0.43
CA MET A 1 -11.05 3.66 -0.26
C MET A 1 -10.76 3.08 -1.63
N THR A 2 -11.13 3.78 -2.70
CA THR A 2 -10.82 3.34 -4.07
C THR A 2 -10.13 4.50 -4.76
N ASN A 3 -8.81 4.39 -4.95
CA ASN A 3 -8.03 5.34 -5.72
C ASN A 3 -7.42 4.58 -6.91
N PRO A 4 -7.79 4.89 -8.17
CA PRO A 4 -7.30 4.16 -9.33
C PRO A 4 -5.77 4.09 -9.43
N LEU A 5 -5.05 5.16 -9.04
CA LEU A 5 -3.59 5.18 -9.10
C LEU A 5 -2.94 4.27 -8.04
N LEU A 6 -3.61 4.01 -6.91
CA LEU A 6 -3.13 2.99 -5.97
C LEU A 6 -3.35 1.58 -6.48
N VAL A 7 -4.43 1.36 -7.23
CA VAL A 7 -4.68 0.07 -7.88
C VAL A 7 -3.62 -0.18 -8.93
N GLU A 8 -3.38 0.80 -9.81
CA GLU A 8 -2.32 0.75 -10.81
C GLU A 8 -0.94 0.52 -10.18
N ALA A 9 -0.61 1.23 -9.09
CA ALA A 9 0.64 0.98 -8.35
C ALA A 9 0.75 -0.46 -7.85
N ALA A 10 -0.33 -0.99 -7.26
CA ALA A 10 -0.33 -2.34 -6.70
C ALA A 10 -0.20 -3.42 -7.80
N GLU A 11 -0.77 -3.19 -8.98
CA GLU A 11 -0.77 -4.14 -10.10
C GLU A 11 0.52 -4.08 -10.92
N GLU A 12 1.08 -2.89 -11.15
CA GLU A 12 2.25 -2.70 -12.03
C GLU A 12 3.58 -2.80 -11.28
N LEU A 13 3.62 -2.41 -10.00
CA LEU A 13 4.89 -2.29 -9.25
C LEU A 13 5.09 -3.41 -8.21
N PHE A 14 4.06 -4.20 -7.93
CA PHE A 14 4.07 -5.24 -6.90
C PHE A 14 3.37 -6.52 -7.38
N VAL A 15 3.55 -7.60 -6.60
CA VAL A 15 2.73 -8.80 -6.71
C VAL A 15 1.73 -8.77 -5.55
N PRO A 16 0.48 -8.34 -5.77
CA PRO A 16 -0.48 -8.18 -4.69
C PRO A 16 -0.98 -9.55 -4.21
N VAL A 17 -0.99 -9.74 -2.89
CA VAL A 17 -1.54 -10.94 -2.24
C VAL A 17 -2.48 -10.50 -1.14
N LEU A 18 -3.69 -11.07 -1.15
CA LEU A 18 -4.70 -10.83 -0.13
C LEU A 18 -4.81 -12.02 0.80
N ILE A 19 -4.68 -11.76 2.10
CA ILE A 19 -4.76 -12.78 3.15
C ILE A 19 -5.93 -12.41 4.07
N TYR A 20 -6.87 -13.33 4.21
CA TYR A 20 -8.04 -13.10 5.05
C TYR A 20 -7.78 -13.49 6.50
N ASN A 21 -8.13 -12.58 7.41
CA ASN A 21 -8.21 -12.86 8.83
C ASN A 21 -9.30 -13.87 9.15
N ASN A 22 -9.12 -14.64 10.23
CA ASN A 22 -10.06 -15.67 10.71
C ASN A 22 -10.44 -16.74 9.67
N HIS A 23 -9.68 -16.84 8.58
CA HIS A 23 -9.85 -17.86 7.57
C HIS A 23 -8.88 -19.01 7.84
N LYS A 24 -9.41 -20.24 7.93
CA LYS A 24 -8.63 -21.44 8.24
C LYS A 24 -7.80 -21.88 7.03
N GLY A 25 -6.78 -22.71 7.27
CA GLY A 25 -6.02 -23.33 6.21
C GLY A 25 -4.78 -22.51 5.84
N SER A 26 -4.60 -22.21 4.55
CA SER A 26 -3.37 -21.55 4.06
C SER A 26 -3.18 -20.15 4.62
N ASP A 27 -4.25 -19.36 4.74
CA ASP A 27 -4.20 -18.00 5.28
C ASP A 27 -3.79 -18.01 6.76
N GLU A 28 -4.38 -18.91 7.56
CA GLU A 28 -4.01 -19.10 8.96
C GLU A 28 -2.52 -19.48 9.13
N LYS A 29 -1.98 -20.32 8.24
CA LYS A 29 -0.56 -20.68 8.27
C LYS A 29 0.32 -19.46 7.98
N LEU A 30 -0.08 -18.62 7.03
CA LEU A 30 0.68 -17.44 6.66
C LEU A 30 0.62 -16.36 7.75
N LEU A 31 -0.55 -16.14 8.36
CA LEU A 31 -0.68 -15.26 9.53
C LEU A 31 0.24 -15.71 10.66
N LYS A 32 0.29 -17.02 10.96
CA LYS A 32 1.22 -17.56 11.97
C LYS A 32 2.69 -17.37 11.58
N HIS A 33 3.03 -17.56 10.31
CA HIS A 33 4.39 -17.37 9.81
C HIS A 33 4.89 -15.93 10.00
N PHE A 34 4.03 -14.94 9.74
CA PHE A 34 4.35 -13.51 9.94
C PHE A 34 4.01 -12.99 11.34
N GLU A 35 3.63 -13.88 12.27
CA GLU A 35 3.21 -13.53 13.63
C GLU A 35 2.05 -12.51 13.67
N GLU A 36 1.18 -12.53 12.66
CA GLU A 36 0.01 -11.65 12.58
C GLU A 36 -1.17 -12.22 13.40
N PRO A 37 -1.82 -11.38 14.23
CA PRO A 37 -3.00 -11.80 14.97
C PRO A 37 -4.18 -12.05 14.03
N ALA A 38 -4.97 -13.09 14.31
CA ALA A 38 -6.19 -13.40 13.56
C ALA A 38 -7.26 -12.30 13.67
N TRP A 39 -7.16 -11.42 14.68
CA TRP A 39 -7.99 -10.23 14.81
C TRP A 39 -7.10 -8.99 14.91
N ASN A 40 -6.92 -8.30 13.78
CA ASN A 40 -6.16 -7.05 13.69
C ASN A 40 -6.87 -6.02 12.80
N ASN A 41 -6.39 -4.78 12.83
CA ASN A 41 -6.72 -3.80 11.79
C ASN A 41 -6.07 -4.20 10.46
N PRO A 42 -6.60 -3.80 9.30
CA PRO A 42 -5.94 -4.06 8.03
C PRO A 42 -4.49 -3.59 8.04
N VAL A 43 -3.59 -4.50 7.67
CA VAL A 43 -2.14 -4.25 7.55
C VAL A 43 -1.71 -4.55 6.13
N VAL A 44 -0.81 -3.73 5.60
CA VAL A 44 -0.10 -4.00 4.34
C VAL A 44 1.38 -4.21 4.66
N ARG A 45 1.89 -5.39 4.30
CA ARG A 45 3.31 -5.75 4.36
C ARG A 45 3.93 -5.63 2.98
N TYR A 46 5.20 -5.24 2.96
CA TYR A 46 6.00 -5.13 1.74
C TYR A 46 7.20 -6.04 1.90
N LEU A 47 7.23 -7.12 1.12
CA LEU A 47 8.17 -8.22 1.32
C LEU A 47 9.18 -8.30 0.17
N ASP A 48 10.38 -8.78 0.46
CA ASP A 48 11.32 -9.23 -0.57
C ASP A 48 11.07 -10.69 -0.97
N ALA A 49 11.86 -11.20 -1.91
CA ALA A 49 11.77 -12.58 -2.38
C ALA A 49 12.17 -13.64 -1.33
N LYS A 50 12.66 -13.21 -0.16
CA LYS A 50 13.03 -14.05 0.98
C LYS A 50 12.02 -13.90 2.13
N GLU A 51 10.84 -13.36 1.84
CA GLU A 51 9.74 -13.17 2.80
C GLU A 51 10.10 -12.20 3.94
N GLN A 52 11.07 -11.30 3.73
CA GLN A 52 11.48 -10.30 4.73
C GLN A 52 10.82 -8.95 4.46
N ASP A 53 10.37 -8.28 5.52
CA ASP A 53 9.82 -6.93 5.42
C ASP A 53 10.88 -5.94 4.90
N LEU A 54 10.61 -5.31 3.76
CA LEU A 54 11.42 -4.22 3.21
C LEU A 54 11.33 -2.97 4.09
N ILE A 55 10.15 -2.71 4.66
CA ILE A 55 9.91 -1.59 5.58
C ILE A 55 9.19 -2.09 6.83
N PRO A 56 9.39 -1.46 8.01
CA PRO A 56 8.73 -1.89 9.24
C PRO A 56 7.21 -1.95 9.09
N ARG A 57 6.62 -3.01 9.66
CA ARG A 57 5.17 -3.20 9.80
C ARG A 57 4.52 -1.97 10.44
N LYS A 58 3.38 -1.54 9.89
CA LYS A 58 2.58 -0.44 10.42
C LYS A 58 1.10 -0.77 10.30
N GLU A 59 0.38 -0.61 11.40
CA GLU A 59 -1.08 -0.76 11.44
C GLU A 59 -1.78 0.56 11.07
N LEU A 60 -3.06 0.49 10.74
CA LEU A 60 -3.92 1.67 10.54
C LEU A 60 -3.40 2.64 9.46
N VAL A 61 -2.86 2.09 8.37
CA VAL A 61 -2.55 2.85 7.16
C VAL A 61 -3.86 3.08 6.41
N LEU A 62 -4.54 4.19 6.71
CA LEU A 62 -5.92 4.42 6.29
C LEU A 62 -6.08 5.44 5.16
N THR A 63 -5.02 6.19 4.84
CA THR A 63 -5.09 7.26 3.83
C THR A 63 -4.36 6.88 2.55
N THR A 64 -4.82 7.45 1.44
CA THR A 64 -4.18 7.27 0.13
C THR A 64 -2.72 7.70 0.15
N ALA A 65 -2.44 8.88 0.71
CA ALA A 65 -1.10 9.44 0.77
C ALA A 65 -0.16 8.59 1.62
N GLU A 66 -0.64 8.08 2.75
CA GLU A 66 0.16 7.21 3.60
C GLU A 66 0.44 5.85 2.94
N THR A 67 -0.55 5.29 2.24
CA THR A 67 -0.38 4.05 1.47
C THR A 67 0.65 4.25 0.36
N ALA A 68 0.50 5.31 -0.45
CA ALA A 68 1.43 5.66 -1.52
C ALA A 68 2.85 5.94 -1.01
N SER A 69 2.99 6.62 0.13
CA SER A 69 4.28 6.85 0.78
C SER A 69 4.97 5.54 1.13
N ARG A 70 4.22 4.58 1.69
CA ARG A 70 4.77 3.27 2.06
C ARG A 70 5.15 2.43 0.85
N MET A 71 4.35 2.47 -0.22
CA MET A 71 4.74 1.86 -1.51
C MET A 71 6.06 2.46 -2.00
N ALA A 72 6.19 3.79 -2.03
CA ALA A 72 7.42 4.46 -2.45
C ALA A 72 8.63 4.12 -1.57
N ASP A 73 8.47 4.06 -0.25
CA ASP A 73 9.54 3.68 0.69
C ASP A 73 10.00 2.24 0.47
N SER A 74 9.07 1.32 0.19
CA SER A 74 9.40 -0.08 -0.11
C SER A 74 10.18 -0.22 -1.43
N LEU A 75 9.78 0.49 -2.49
CA LEU A 75 10.48 0.52 -3.77
C LEU A 75 11.89 1.11 -3.62
N ARG A 76 12.02 2.18 -2.81
CA ARG A 76 13.32 2.77 -2.48
C ARG A 76 14.23 1.75 -1.79
N LYS A 77 13.71 0.97 -0.85
CA LYS A 77 14.48 -0.06 -0.14
C LYS A 77 14.92 -1.17 -1.09
N ALA A 78 14.04 -1.58 -2.00
CA ALA A 78 14.32 -2.56 -3.04
C ALA A 78 15.27 -2.05 -4.14
N ARG A 79 15.60 -0.74 -4.13
CA ARG A 79 16.37 -0.03 -5.17
C ARG A 79 15.69 -0.05 -6.54
N ASN A 80 14.36 -0.07 -6.54
CA ASN A 80 13.55 0.04 -7.75
C ASN A 80 13.25 1.51 -8.07
N GLU A 81 12.95 1.78 -9.33
CA GLU A 81 12.47 3.08 -9.76
C GLU A 81 11.10 3.40 -9.14
N ILE A 82 10.93 4.64 -8.71
CA ILE A 82 9.69 5.12 -8.12
C ILE A 82 9.04 6.05 -9.14
N PRO A 83 7.88 5.70 -9.71
CA PRO A 83 7.21 6.58 -10.65
C PRO A 83 6.88 7.94 -10.03
N ALA A 84 7.05 9.01 -10.80
CA ALA A 84 6.86 10.38 -10.32
C ALA A 84 5.43 10.61 -9.80
N TRP A 85 4.43 10.00 -10.45
CA TRP A 85 3.04 10.09 -10.04
C TRP A 85 2.77 9.44 -8.68
N LEU A 86 3.46 8.34 -8.34
CA LEU A 86 3.33 7.69 -7.04
C LEU A 86 3.90 8.57 -5.93
N THR A 87 5.01 9.26 -6.22
CA THR A 87 5.59 10.26 -5.32
C THR A 87 4.65 11.44 -5.11
N ALA A 88 3.99 11.93 -6.16
CA ALA A 88 2.98 12.98 -6.05
C ALA A 88 1.78 12.54 -5.19
N LEU A 89 1.35 11.29 -5.33
CA LEU A 89 0.25 10.71 -4.55
C LEU A 89 0.59 10.57 -3.06
N ALA A 90 1.87 10.37 -2.72
CA ALA A 90 2.35 10.28 -1.34
C ALA A 90 2.29 11.61 -0.58
N VAL A 91 2.09 12.74 -1.27
CA VAL A 91 1.96 14.05 -0.63
C VAL A 91 0.51 14.22 -0.13
N PRO A 92 0.29 14.41 1.18
CA PRO A 92 -1.06 14.62 1.70
C PRO A 92 -1.66 15.90 1.15
N THR A 93 -2.80 15.80 0.46
CA THR A 93 -3.51 16.97 -0.05
C THR A 93 -4.16 17.70 1.11
N ARG A 94 -3.66 18.90 1.44
CA ARG A 94 -4.29 19.76 2.44
C ARG A 94 -5.51 20.43 1.79
N ALA A 95 -6.69 19.85 1.96
CA ALA A 95 -7.94 20.47 1.52
C ALA A 95 -8.26 21.70 2.41
N LYS A 96 -7.62 22.83 2.14
CA LYS A 96 -8.22 24.15 2.37
C LYS A 96 -8.75 24.61 1.01
N SER A 97 -10.08 24.52 0.85
CA SER A 97 -10.86 25.05 -0.28
C SER A 97 -10.28 24.74 -1.67
N LEU A 98 -10.52 23.53 -2.18
CA LEU A 98 -10.38 23.26 -3.61
C LEU A 98 -11.54 23.93 -4.35
N GLU A 99 -11.29 25.11 -4.92
CA GLU A 99 -12.09 25.60 -6.05
C GLU A 99 -12.00 24.56 -7.17
N GLN A 100 -13.15 24.09 -7.63
CA GLN A 100 -13.22 23.10 -8.69
C GLN A 100 -12.69 23.72 -9.99
N ALA A 101 -11.47 23.36 -10.38
CA ALA A 101 -10.98 23.60 -11.72
C ALA A 101 -11.47 22.47 -12.63
N THR A 102 -12.55 22.72 -13.37
CA THR A 102 -13.03 21.81 -14.42
C THR A 102 -12.07 21.88 -15.61
N PHE A 103 -11.23 20.86 -15.77
CA PHE A 103 -10.48 20.69 -17.02
C PHE A 103 -11.42 20.07 -18.05
N SER A 104 -11.86 20.90 -18.99
CA SER A 104 -12.59 20.44 -20.17
C SER A 104 -11.56 19.87 -21.15
N MET A 105 -11.58 18.56 -21.37
CA MET A 105 -10.81 17.93 -22.45
C MET A 105 -11.69 17.95 -23.71
N TYR A 106 -11.20 18.56 -24.79
CA TYR A 106 -11.79 18.53 -26.13
C TYR A 106 -11.39 17.26 -26.89
#